data_AF-A0A3D4KYI8-F1
#
_entry.id   AF-A0A3D4KYI8-F1
#
_cell.length_a   1.000
_cell.length_b   1.000
_cell.length_c   1.000
_cell.angle_alpha   90.00
_cell.angle_beta   90.00
_cell.angle_gamma   90.00
#
_symmetry.space_group_name_H-M   'P 1'
#
loop_
_entity.id
_entity.type
_entity.pdbx_description
1 polymer ?
#
loop_
_entity_poly.entity_id
_entity_poly.type
_entity_poly.pdbx_seq_one_letter_code
_entity_poly.pdbx_strand_id
1 'polypeptide(L)' 'MTIYEAMTAPYEDIGMQEAEGRIPAETVCIYPPDIPVLIPGEIIRKEDMEEIRRA' A
#
# COMPACT_ATOMS: atom_id res chain seq x y z
N MET A 1 6.12 11.77 -2.02
CA MET A 1 4.76 12.30 -2.16
C MET A 1 4.17 12.40 -0.78
N THR A 2 3.44 13.47 -0.46
CA THR A 2 2.76 13.56 0.83
C THR A 2 1.55 12.62 0.87
N ILE A 3 1.08 12.27 2.08
CA ILE A 3 -0.13 11.46 2.26
C ILE A 3 -1.32 12.10 1.54
N TYR A 4 -1.50 13.42 1.70
CA TYR A 4 -2.61 14.15 1.09
C TYR A 4 -2.56 14.09 -0.45
N GLU A 5 -1.39 14.28 -1.06
CA GLU A 5 -1.22 14.17 -2.51
C GLU A 5 -1.54 12.75 -3.01
N ALA A 6 -1.09 11.72 -2.28
CA ALA A 6 -1.32 10.32 -2.65
C ALA A 6 -2.80 9.94 -2.61
N MET A 7 -3.52 10.38 -1.57
CA MET A 7 -4.95 10.08 -1.39
C MET A 7 -5.86 10.88 -2.34
N THR A 8 -5.40 12.02 -2.86
CA THR A 8 -6.19 12.89 -3.75
C THR A 8 -5.85 12.75 -5.23
N ALA A 9 -4.75 12.06 -5.56
CA ALA A 9 -4.36 11.78 -6.92
C ALA A 9 -5.35 10.80 -7.60
N PRO A 10 -5.52 10.88 -8.93
CA PRO A 10 -6.20 9.83 -9.68
C PRO A 10 -5.54 8.47 -9.42
N TYR A 11 -6.34 7.46 -9.12
CA TYR A 11 -5.88 6.11 -8.85
C TYR A 11 -6.57 5.10 -9.76
N GLU A 12 -6.02 3.89 -9.80
CA GLU A 12 -6.60 2.74 -10.49
C GLU A 12 -6.52 1.53 -9.55
N ASP A 13 -7.44 0.59 -9.73
CA ASP A 13 -7.39 -0.70 -9.07
C ASP A 13 -6.51 -1.65 -9.89
N ILE A 14 -5.53 -2.26 -9.23
CA ILE A 14 -4.60 -3.22 -9.82
C ILE A 14 -4.54 -4.50 -8.99
N GLY A 15 -4.12 -5.59 -9.60
CA GLY A 15 -3.83 -6.82 -8.87
C GLY A 15 -2.68 -6.62 -7.89
N MET A 16 -2.75 -7.27 -6.72
CA MET A 16 -1.70 -7.19 -5.69
C MET A 16 -0.32 -7.59 -6.25
N GLN A 17 -0.27 -8.56 -7.18
CA GLN A 17 0.97 -9.02 -7.79
C GLN A 17 1.64 -7.97 -8.71
N GLU A 18 0.90 -6.94 -9.09
CA GLU A 18 1.34 -5.86 -9.98
C GLU A 18 1.64 -4.56 -9.20
N ALA A 19 1.50 -4.59 -7.87
CA ALA A 19 1.59 -3.41 -7.02
C ALA A 19 3.04 -2.99 -6.69
N GLU A 20 4.05 -3.83 -6.93
CA GLU A 20 5.46 -3.49 -6.67
C GLU A 20 5.89 -2.22 -7.41
N GLY A 21 6.47 -1.26 -6.69
CA GLY A 21 6.92 0.01 -7.25
C GLY A 21 5.79 1.03 -7.48
N ARG A 22 4.53 0.70 -7.15
CA ARG A 22 3.41 1.64 -7.16
C ARG A 22 3.33 2.39 -5.83
N ILE A 23 2.39 3.33 -5.73
CA ILE A 23 2.13 4.11 -4.51
C ILE A 23 0.69 3.83 -4.10
N PRO A 24 0.42 3.41 -2.85
CA PRO A 24 -0.92 3.09 -2.44
C PRO A 24 -1.75 4.37 -2.34
N ALA A 25 -2.99 4.31 -2.80
CA ALA A 25 -3.95 5.42 -2.66
C ALA A 25 -4.61 5.42 -1.27
N GLU A 26 -4.61 4.27 -0.58
CA GLU A 26 -5.22 4.07 0.73
C GLU A 26 -4.27 3.35 1.70
N THR A 27 -4.55 3.47 3.00
CA THR A 27 -3.79 2.78 4.05
C THR A 27 -4.25 1.32 4.17
N VAL A 28 -3.32 0.37 4.17
CA VAL A 28 -3.61 -1.06 4.42
C VAL A 28 -3.10 -1.42 5.82
N CYS A 29 -4.02 -1.80 6.70
CA CYS A 29 -3.72 -2.30 8.03
C CYS A 29 -4.11 -3.78 8.14
N ILE A 30 -3.18 -4.60 8.63
CA ILE A 30 -3.39 -6.02 8.82
C ILE A 30 -3.63 -6.32 10.29
N TYR A 31 -4.57 -7.23 10.54
CA TYR A 31 -4.93 -7.68 11.87
C TYR A 31 -4.68 -9.19 11.99
N PRO A 32 -3.86 -9.65 12.97
CA PRO A 32 -2.87 -8.92 13.79
C PRO A 32 -1.60 -8.58 12.97
N PRO A 33 -0.83 -7.50 13.23
CA PRO A 33 -0.55 -6.87 14.53
C PRO A 33 -1.01 -5.40 14.72
N ASP A 34 -2.10 -4.97 14.06
CA ASP A 34 -2.75 -3.66 14.31
C ASP A 34 -1.86 -2.44 13.96
N ILE A 35 -0.90 -2.65 13.06
CA ILE A 35 -0.05 -1.59 12.47
C ILE A 35 -0.28 -1.49 10.96
N PRO A 36 -0.18 -0.27 10.37
CA PRO A 36 -0.23 -0.11 8.93
C PRO A 36 0.96 -0.78 8.24
N VAL A 37 0.68 -1.52 7.17
CA VAL A 37 1.70 -2.10 6.28
C VAL A 37 1.92 -1.19 5.08
N LEU A 38 0.87 -0.56 4.55
CA LEU A 38 0.97 0.39 3.45
C LEU A 38 0.43 1.75 3.88
N ILE A 39 1.18 2.82 3.60
CA ILE A 39 0.78 4.21 3.86
C ILE A 39 0.83 5.00 2.54
N PRO A 40 -0.20 5.81 2.23
CA PRO A 40 -0.21 6.64 1.04
C PRO A 40 1.02 7.54 0.93
N GLY A 41 1.63 7.56 -0.25
CA GLY A 41 2.83 8.35 -0.54
C GLY A 41 4.14 7.58 -0.40
N GLU A 42 4.11 6.36 0.12
CA GLU A 42 5.23 5.42 0.14
C GLU A 42 5.25 4.52 -1.11
N ILE A 43 6.41 3.97 -1.44
CA ILE A 43 6.53 3.01 -2.55
C ILE A 43 6.27 1.62 -1.99
N ILE A 44 5.35 0.88 -2.61
CA ILE A 44 5.06 -0.52 -2.29
C ILE A 44 6.29 -1.35 -2.66
N ARG A 45 6.86 -2.02 -1.67
CA ARG A 45 7.99 -2.94 -1.83
C ARG A 45 7.49 -4.38 -1.85
N LYS A 46 8.38 -5.26 -2.31
CA LYS A 46 8.11 -6.69 -2.34
C LYS A 46 7.84 -7.27 -0.95
N GLU A 47 8.53 -6.77 0.07
CA GLU A 47 8.38 -7.20 1.45
C GLU A 47 6.97 -6.90 1.98
N ASP A 48 6.43 -5.71 1.67
CA ASP A 48 5.09 -5.30 2.09
C ASP A 48 4.02 -6.25 1.53
N MET A 49 4.16 -6.64 0.26
CA MET A 49 3.26 -7.60 -0.38
C MET A 49 3.37 -9.00 0.21
N GLU A 50 4.59 -9.45 0.54
CA GLU A 50 4.79 -10.74 1.21
C GLU A 50 4.21 -10.74 2.62
N GLU A 51 4.25 -9.61 3.34
CA GLU A 51 3.60 -9.45 4.64
C GLU A 51 2.07 -9.55 4.50
N ILE A 52 1.48 -8.83 3.54
CA ILE A 52 0.03 -8.91 3.22
C ILE A 52 -0.39 -10.33 2.86
N ARG A 53 0.43 -11.07 2.11
CA ARG A 53 0.10 -12.44 1.69
C ARG A 53 0.18 -13.47 2.82
N ARG A 54 0.92 -13.18 3.88
CA ARG A 54 1.13 -14.11 5.02
C ARG A 54 0.09 -13.99 6.11
N ALA A 55 -0.64 -12.87 6.13
CA ALA A 55 -1.74 -12.61 7.05
C ALA A 55 -3.00 -13.37 6.65
#